data_AF-A0A426XSE5-F1
#
_entry.id   AF-A0A426XSE5-F1
#
_cell.length_a   1.000
_cell.length_b   1.000
_cell.length_c   1.000
_cell.angle_alpha   90.00
_cell.angle_beta   90.00
_cell.angle_gamma   90.00
#
_symmetry.space_group_name_H-M   'P 1'
#
loop_
_entity.id
_entity.type
_entity.pdbx_description
1 polymer ?
#
loop_
_entity_poly.entity_id
_entity_poly.type
_entity_poly.pdbx_seq_one_letter_code
_entity_poly.pdbx_strand_id
1 'polypeptide(L)'
;MVDGTPIRDFKNLESRGIAFPKNQPMRIYSSLWNAEDWATRGGLVKTDWTKAPFVASYSNFNANACVKASGRSSCGPAKSGWWNQELDSASHARMRWVHKNYMIYNYCNDVKRFPQGLPPECSVA
;
A
#
# COMPACT_ATOMS: atom_id res chain seq x y z
N MET A 1 -2.11 3.70 -5.91
CA MET A 1 -1.77 4.46 -7.14
C MET A 1 -1.54 5.91 -6.76
N VAL A 2 -0.85 6.66 -7.60
CA VAL A 2 -0.73 8.13 -7.52
C VAL A 2 -1.13 8.66 -8.89
N ASP A 3 -2.15 9.49 -8.99
CA ASP A 3 -2.66 10.05 -10.25
C ASP A 3 -2.87 9.00 -11.37
N GLY A 4 -3.49 7.88 -11.02
CA GLY A 4 -3.73 6.77 -11.96
C GLY A 4 -2.48 5.96 -12.34
N THR A 5 -1.33 6.22 -11.73
CA THR A 5 -0.09 5.46 -11.92
C THR A 5 0.06 4.41 -10.81
N PRO A 6 0.16 3.11 -11.15
CA PRO A 6 0.48 2.08 -10.17
C PRO A 6 1.91 2.24 -9.67
N ILE A 7 2.08 2.19 -8.35
CA ILE A 7 3.39 2.31 -7.67
C ILE A 7 3.79 1.03 -6.94
N ARG A 8 2.83 0.14 -6.69
CA ARG A 8 2.99 -1.18 -6.08
C ARG A 8 1.74 -2.00 -6.40
N ASP A 9 1.96 -3.28 -6.69
CA ASP A 9 0.94 -4.31 -6.73
C ASP A 9 1.33 -5.40 -5.71
N PHE A 10 0.37 -5.86 -4.91
CA PHE A 10 0.58 -6.92 -3.94
C PHE A 10 -0.46 -8.00 -4.20
N LYS A 11 -0.02 -9.08 -4.87
CA LYS A 11 -0.92 -10.13 -5.34
C LYS A 11 -1.38 -11.03 -4.20
N ASN A 12 -2.61 -11.56 -4.32
CA ASN A 12 -3.05 -12.63 -3.45
C ASN A 12 -2.30 -13.92 -3.80
N LEU A 13 -1.41 -14.33 -2.91
CA LEU A 13 -0.59 -15.54 -3.01
C LEU A 13 -0.89 -16.52 -1.86
N GLU A 14 -2.14 -16.56 -1.37
CA GLU A 14 -2.58 -17.52 -0.35
C GLU A 14 -2.31 -18.97 -0.78
N SER A 15 -2.39 -19.28 -2.07
CA SER A 15 -2.03 -20.61 -2.64
C SER A 15 -0.56 -20.98 -2.44
N ARG A 16 0.30 -19.99 -2.15
CA ARG A 16 1.73 -20.14 -1.81
C ARG A 16 2.00 -19.90 -0.32
N GLY A 17 0.96 -19.90 0.51
CA GLY A 17 1.07 -19.75 1.97
C GLY A 17 1.26 -18.31 2.45
N ILE A 18 1.05 -17.31 1.60
CA ILE A 18 1.24 -15.89 1.94
C ILE A 18 -0.10 -15.31 2.36
N ALA A 19 -0.18 -14.79 3.58
CA ALA A 19 -1.40 -14.18 4.09
C ALA A 19 -1.83 -12.97 3.25
N PHE A 20 -3.13 -12.84 3.00
CA PHE A 20 -3.70 -11.75 2.22
C PHE A 20 -4.95 -11.16 2.92
N PRO A 21 -5.15 -9.83 2.94
CA PRO A 21 -6.27 -9.20 3.62
C PRO A 21 -7.59 -9.40 2.84
N LYS A 22 -8.17 -10.59 2.95
CA LYS A 22 -9.40 -10.99 2.23
C LYS A 22 -10.66 -11.00 3.10
N ASN A 23 -10.53 -11.44 4.35
CA ASN A 23 -11.68 -11.81 5.19
C ASN A 23 -11.94 -10.85 6.37
N GLN A 24 -11.08 -9.85 6.57
CA GLN A 24 -11.20 -8.88 7.65
C GLN A 24 -11.65 -7.53 7.07
N PRO A 25 -12.86 -7.05 7.40
CA PRO A 25 -13.31 -5.73 6.97
C PRO A 25 -12.40 -4.63 7.51
N MET A 26 -12.10 -3.65 6.67
CA MET A 26 -11.20 -2.54 7.01
C MET A 26 -11.98 -1.23 7.12
N ARG A 27 -11.41 -0.28 7.87
CA ARG A 27 -11.83 1.13 7.89
C ARG A 27 -10.75 1.98 7.25
N ILE A 28 -11.14 3.12 6.70
CA ILE A 28 -10.23 4.12 6.16
C ILE A 28 -9.84 5.05 7.30
N TYR A 29 -8.53 5.34 7.43
CA TYR A 29 -7.97 6.24 8.42
C TYR A 29 -7.08 7.27 7.73
N SER A 30 -7.04 8.48 8.27
CA SER A 30 -6.08 9.53 7.91
C SER A 30 -5.65 10.24 9.20
N SER A 31 -4.36 10.51 9.35
CA SER A 31 -3.79 11.18 10.52
C SER A 31 -2.56 11.99 10.14
N LEU A 32 -2.33 13.08 10.87
CA LEU A 32 -1.07 13.82 10.88
C LEU A 32 -0.49 13.71 12.30
N TRP A 33 0.71 13.17 12.43
CA TRP A 33 1.32 12.89 13.74
C TRP A 33 2.85 12.93 13.66
N ASN A 34 3.51 13.13 14.81
CA ASN A 34 4.98 13.17 14.90
C ASN A 34 5.58 11.76 15.00
N ALA A 35 6.51 11.44 14.10
CA ALA A 35 7.16 10.14 14.01
C ALA A 35 8.70 10.26 13.90
N GLU A 36 9.27 11.22 14.63
CA GLU A 36 10.68 11.63 14.54
C GLU A 36 11.72 10.53 14.83
N ASP A 37 11.32 9.39 15.39
CA ASP A 37 12.21 8.26 15.62
C ASP A 37 12.58 7.51 14.34
N TRP A 38 11.82 7.70 13.25
CA TRP A 38 12.08 6.97 12.00
C TRP A 38 11.73 7.72 10.71
N ALA A 39 10.86 8.74 10.73
CA ALA A 39 10.27 9.31 9.51
C ALA A 39 11.28 9.98 8.56
N THR A 40 12.19 10.82 9.07
CA THR A 40 13.10 11.60 8.23
C THR A 40 14.54 11.14 8.41
N ARG A 41 15.18 10.72 7.30
CA ARG A 41 16.53 10.13 7.29
C ARG A 41 16.70 9.01 8.33
N GLY A 42 15.70 8.15 8.48
CA GLY A 42 15.72 7.06 9.47
C GLY A 42 15.75 7.52 10.92
N GLY A 43 15.20 8.71 11.22
CA GLY A 43 15.12 9.27 12.58
C GLY A 43 16.24 10.25 12.94
N LEU A 44 17.19 10.50 12.03
CA LEU A 44 18.31 11.42 12.25
C LEU A 44 17.90 12.90 12.25
N VAL A 45 16.78 13.25 11.62
CA VAL A 45 16.26 14.62 11.58
C VAL A 45 14.99 14.69 12.41
N LYS A 46 15.02 15.50 13.47
CA LYS A 46 13.91 15.70 14.41
C LYS A 46 12.98 16.83 13.97
N THR A 47 11.76 16.82 14.48
CA THR A 47 10.75 17.83 14.15
C THR A 47 11.16 19.18 14.74
N ASP A 48 11.29 20.20 13.89
CA ASP A 48 11.46 21.59 14.33
C ASP A 48 10.10 22.20 14.66
N TRP A 49 9.70 22.11 15.93
CA TRP A 49 8.42 22.61 16.42
C TRP A 49 8.26 24.13 16.31
N THR A 50 9.34 24.89 16.09
CA THR A 50 9.24 26.33 15.81
C THR A 50 8.59 26.63 14.44
N LYS A 51 8.47 25.61 13.57
CA LYS A 51 7.79 25.69 12.27
C LYS A 51 6.31 25.33 12.32
N ALA A 52 5.76 25.06 13.50
CA ALA A 52 4.34 24.79 13.65
C ALA A 52 3.49 26.02 13.27
N PRO A 53 2.23 25.82 12.80
CA PRO A 53 1.53 24.54 12.68
C PRO A 53 1.92 23.75 11.43
N PHE A 54 2.00 22.43 11.57
CA PHE A 54 2.09 21.50 10.43
C PHE A 54 0.67 21.21 9.93
N VAL A 55 0.40 21.50 8.65
CA VAL A 55 -0.96 21.42 8.10
C VAL A 55 -0.98 20.44 6.93
N ALA A 56 -1.90 19.47 6.99
CA ALA A 56 -2.24 18.58 5.88
C ALA A 56 -3.70 18.83 5.49
N SER A 57 -3.96 19.11 4.22
CA SER A 57 -5.30 19.38 3.70
C SER A 57 -5.78 18.21 2.86
N TYR A 58 -7.02 17.78 3.11
CA TYR A 58 -7.66 16.67 2.41
C TYR A 58 -8.96 17.16 1.77
N SER A 59 -9.27 16.65 0.59
CA SER A 59 -10.52 16.93 -0.12
C SER A 59 -10.95 15.70 -0.92
N ASN A 60 -12.11 15.77 -1.58
CA ASN A 60 -12.61 14.71 -2.46
C ASN A 60 -12.74 13.34 -1.77
N PHE A 61 -13.30 13.33 -0.55
CA PHE A 61 -13.57 12.09 0.20
C PHE A 61 -14.54 11.21 -0.58
N ASN A 62 -14.01 10.19 -1.27
CA ASN A 62 -14.78 9.26 -2.07
C ASN A 62 -14.44 7.83 -1.64
N ALA A 63 -15.43 7.14 -1.07
CA ALA A 63 -15.33 5.73 -0.70
C ALA A 63 -16.32 4.92 -1.53
N ASN A 64 -15.90 4.56 -2.75
CA ASN A 64 -16.57 3.50 -3.48
C ASN A 64 -16.05 2.18 -2.93
N ALA A 65 -16.87 1.44 -2.19
CA ALA A 65 -16.46 0.21 -1.53
C ALA A 65 -17.63 -0.76 -1.42
N CYS A 66 -17.33 -2.05 -1.33
CA CYS A 66 -18.31 -3.01 -0.88
C CYS A 66 -18.44 -2.91 0.66
N VAL A 67 -19.52 -2.30 1.13
CA VAL A 67 -19.81 -2.16 2.56
C VAL A 67 -20.51 -3.42 3.07
N LYS A 68 -19.92 -4.05 4.08
CA LYS A 68 -20.51 -5.20 4.77
C LYS A 68 -21.75 -4.75 5.54
N ALA A 69 -22.95 -5.10 5.05
CA ALA A 69 -24.19 -4.91 5.80
C ALA A 69 -24.17 -5.73 7.12
N SER A 70 -24.86 -5.26 8.15
CA SER A 70 -24.97 -5.98 9.42
C SER A 70 -25.44 -7.42 9.19
N GLY A 71 -24.75 -8.39 9.80
CA GLY A 71 -25.10 -9.81 9.72
C GLY A 71 -24.58 -10.59 8.50
N ARG A 72 -23.96 -9.94 7.49
CA ARG A 72 -23.26 -10.67 6.41
C ARG A 72 -21.81 -10.93 6.79
N SER A 73 -21.21 -12.04 6.37
CA SER A 73 -19.79 -12.37 6.62
C SER A 73 -18.85 -11.85 5.54
N SER A 74 -19.35 -11.66 4.32
CA SER A 74 -18.59 -11.26 3.13
C SER A 74 -19.34 -10.23 2.28
N CYS A 75 -18.59 -9.61 1.38
CA CYS A 75 -19.13 -8.92 0.22
C CYS A 75 -19.83 -9.90 -0.71
N GLY A 76 -20.98 -9.51 -1.25
CA GLY A 76 -21.70 -10.33 -2.24
C GLY A 76 -20.82 -10.64 -3.46
N PRO A 77 -21.14 -11.70 -4.24
CA PRO A 77 -20.33 -12.11 -5.38
C PRO A 77 -20.12 -10.93 -6.33
N ALA A 78 -18.88 -10.76 -6.78
CA ALA A 78 -18.45 -9.65 -7.64
C ALA A 78 -19.16 -9.72 -8.99
N LYS A 79 -20.35 -9.14 -9.09
CA LYS A 79 -20.97 -8.83 -10.38
C LYS A 79 -20.19 -7.66 -10.97
N SER A 80 -19.18 -7.95 -11.79
CA SER A 80 -18.51 -6.99 -12.70
C SER A 80 -18.13 -5.63 -12.09
N GLY A 81 -17.69 -5.61 -10.83
CA GLY A 81 -17.28 -4.38 -10.15
C GLY A 81 -15.88 -3.94 -10.55
N TRP A 82 -15.58 -2.64 -10.42
CA TRP A 82 -14.25 -2.07 -10.68
C TRP A 82 -13.14 -2.69 -9.81
N TRP A 83 -13.49 -3.33 -8.69
CA TRP A 83 -12.57 -3.98 -7.75
C TRP A 83 -12.11 -5.39 -8.17
N ASN A 84 -12.61 -5.93 -9.28
CA ASN A 84 -12.19 -7.24 -9.82
C ASN A 84 -11.41 -7.04 -11.13
N GLN A 85 -10.35 -6.23 -11.08
CA GLN A 85 -9.49 -5.89 -12.22
C GLN A 85 -8.04 -6.22 -11.89
N GLU A 86 -7.28 -6.64 -12.90
CA GLU A 86 -5.81 -6.78 -12.82
C GLU A 86 -5.17 -5.65 -13.63
N LEU A 87 -3.94 -5.26 -13.27
CA LEU A 87 -3.16 -4.32 -14.05
C LEU A 87 -2.84 -4.91 -15.42
N ASP A 88 -3.04 -4.13 -16.48
CA ASP A 88 -2.62 -4.52 -17.82
C ASP A 88 -1.09 -4.41 -17.99
N SER A 89 -0.59 -4.85 -19.15
CA SER A 89 0.85 -4.84 -19.46
C SER A 89 1.44 -3.42 -19.47
N ALA A 90 0.66 -2.44 -19.93
CA ALA A 90 1.05 -1.03 -19.96
C ALA A 90 1.20 -0.45 -18.54
N SER A 91 0.26 -0.77 -17.65
CA SER A 91 0.27 -0.37 -16.24
C SER A 91 1.46 -1.00 -15.50
N HIS A 92 1.76 -2.27 -15.76
CA HIS A 92 2.96 -2.92 -15.24
C HIS A 92 4.25 -2.27 -15.76
N ALA A 93 4.31 -1.88 -17.04
CA ALA A 93 5.46 -1.17 -17.60
C ALA A 93 5.66 0.20 -16.93
N ARG A 94 4.56 0.93 -16.69
CA ARG A 94 4.61 2.20 -15.97
C ARG A 94 5.07 2.03 -14.53
N MET A 95 4.59 1.01 -13.83
CA MET A 95 5.04 0.70 -12.47
C MET A 95 6.53 0.36 -12.43
N ARG A 96 7.04 -0.44 -13.37
CA ARG A 96 8.48 -0.74 -13.48
C ARG A 96 9.30 0.53 -13.72
N TRP A 97 8.81 1.46 -14.52
CA TRP A 97 9.46 2.75 -14.71
C TRP A 97 9.48 3.57 -13.41
N VAL A 98 8.38 3.61 -12.64
CA VAL A 98 8.36 4.24 -11.31
C VAL A 98 9.39 3.62 -10.39
N HIS A 99 9.45 2.28 -10.34
CA HIS A 99 10.42 1.55 -9.51
C HIS A 99 11.85 1.89 -9.90
N LYS A 100 12.17 1.91 -11.20
CA LYS A 100 13.51 2.21 -11.69
C LYS A 100 13.98 3.63 -11.36
N ASN A 101 13.07 4.61 -11.40
CA ASN A 101 13.45 6.02 -11.33
C ASN A 101 13.23 6.67 -9.96
N TYR A 102 12.32 6.15 -9.13
CA TYR A 102 11.89 6.82 -7.89
C TYR A 102 11.93 5.95 -6.63
N MET A 103 12.12 4.63 -6.74
CA MET A 103 12.14 3.76 -5.56
C MET A 103 13.48 3.81 -4.84
N ILE A 104 13.48 4.36 -3.63
CA ILE A 104 14.67 4.49 -2.79
C ILE A 104 14.83 3.34 -1.77
N TYR A 105 13.76 2.57 -1.53
CA TYR A 105 13.77 1.43 -0.62
C TYR A 105 12.78 0.37 -1.11
N ASN A 106 13.19 -0.89 -1.05
CA ASN A 106 12.33 -2.03 -1.32
C ASN A 106 12.71 -3.19 -0.38
N TYR A 107 11.76 -3.64 0.42
CA TYR A 107 11.98 -4.75 1.35
C TYR A 107 12.32 -6.07 0.64
N CYS A 108 11.86 -6.25 -0.61
CA CYS A 108 12.21 -7.38 -1.45
C CYS A 108 13.68 -7.41 -1.88
N ASN A 109 14.43 -6.32 -1.68
CA ASN A 109 15.86 -6.25 -1.97
C ASN A 109 16.70 -6.07 -0.70
N ASP A 110 16.07 -6.09 0.49
CA ASP A 110 16.71 -5.81 1.77
C ASP A 110 17.21 -7.10 2.42
N VAL A 111 18.33 -7.61 1.92
CA VAL A 111 18.99 -8.83 2.44
C VAL A 111 19.51 -8.67 3.87
N LYS A 112 19.71 -7.44 4.35
CA LYS A 112 20.12 -7.17 5.74
C LYS A 112 18.95 -7.40 6.69
N ARG A 113 17.76 -6.94 6.32
CA ARG A 113 16.53 -7.19 7.09
C ARG A 113 16.09 -8.65 7.04
N PHE A 114 16.32 -9.31 5.91
CA PHE A 114 15.92 -10.70 5.68
C PHE A 114 17.13 -11.61 5.42
N PRO A 115 18.00 -11.85 6.42
CA PRO A 115 19.23 -12.63 6.24
C PRO A 115 18.94 -14.11 5.95
N GLN A 116 17.76 -14.61 6.29
CA GLN A 116 17.35 -16.01 6.09
C GLN A 116 16.57 -16.25 4.80
N GLY A 117 16.55 -15.27 3.90
CA GLY A 117 15.83 -15.33 2.63
C GLY A 117 14.73 -14.30 2.56
N LEU A 118 14.52 -13.77 1.36
CA LEU A 118 13.56 -12.72 1.07
C LEU A 118 12.11 -13.25 1.19
N PRO A 119 11.14 -12.37 1.51
CA PRO A 119 9.74 -12.76 1.59
C PRO A 119 9.25 -13.44 0.30
N PRO A 120 8.51 -14.57 0.39
CA PRO A 120 8.19 -15.39 -0.79
C PRO A 120 7.42 -14.67 -1.90
N GLU A 121 6.66 -13.63 -1.57
CA GLU A 121 5.88 -12.83 -2.52
C GLU A 121 6.78 -12.03 -3.47
N CYS A 122 8.01 -11.73 -3.05
CA CYS A 122 8.96 -10.95 -3.81
C CYS A 122 9.44 -11.68 -5.09
N SER A 123 9.34 -13.01 -5.12
CA SER A 123 9.71 -13.82 -6.30
C SER A 123 8.67 -13.77 -7.43
N VAL A 124 7.51 -13.15 -7.18
CA VAL A 124 6.37 -13.06 -8.11
C VAL A 124 6.13 -11.62 -8.56
N ALA A 125 6.86 -10.68 -7.96
CA ALA A 125 6.76 -9.24 -8.19
C ALA A 125 7.55 -8.78 -9.42
#